data_AF-A0A7V4Q499-F1
#
_entry.id   AF-A0A7V4Q499-F1
#
_cell.length_a   1.000
_cell.length_b   1.000
_cell.length_c   1.000
_cell.angle_alpha   90.00
_cell.angle_beta   90.00
_cell.angle_gamma   90.00
#
_symmetry.space_group_name_H-M   'P 1'
#
loop_
_entity.id
_entity.type
_entity.pdbx_description
1 polymer ?
#
loop_
_entity_poly.entity_id
_entity_poly.type
_entity_poly.pdbx_seq_one_letter_code
_entity_poly.pdbx_strand_id
1 'polypeptide(L)'
;MIRLIAAVALSLFSAGLAPAADNTVVILPAKNGNVSFPHKKHQDMKEMTCTNCHETDKGGKIADLGKDWAHKTCKGCHTDKGKGPTKCTECHKK
;
A
#
# COMPACT_ATOMS: atom_id res chain seq x y z
N MET A 1 -32.75 -44.00 -31.75
CA MET A 1 -33.70 -43.32 -30.85
C MET A 1 -33.05 -43.40 -29.46
N ILE A 2 -32.41 -42.41 -28.85
CA ILE A 2 -32.38 -40.95 -28.93
C ILE A 2 -30.93 -40.50 -28.68
N ARG A 3 -30.54 -39.42 -29.36
CA ARG A 3 -29.27 -38.71 -29.23
C ARG A 3 -29.29 -37.88 -27.94
N LEU A 4 -28.22 -37.94 -27.14
CA LEU A 4 -27.86 -36.94 -26.14
C LEU A 4 -26.44 -36.47 -26.54
N ILE A 5 -26.27 -35.48 -27.42
CA ILE A 5 -26.26 -34.04 -27.14
C ILE A 5 -25.34 -33.76 -25.93
N ALA A 6 -24.03 -33.60 -26.15
CA ALA A 6 -23.38 -32.30 -26.35
C ALA A 6 -23.63 -31.30 -25.22
N ALA A 7 -22.60 -31.03 -24.40
CA ALA A 7 -22.20 -29.68 -24.02
C ALA A 7 -21.01 -29.74 -23.06
N VAL A 8 -19.85 -29.36 -23.60
CA VAL A 8 -18.71 -28.83 -22.86
C VAL A 8 -19.19 -27.67 -21.99
N ALA A 9 -18.94 -27.72 -20.69
CA ALA A 9 -18.91 -26.56 -19.83
C ALA A 9 -17.98 -26.83 -18.64
N LEU A 10 -16.69 -26.99 -18.93
CA LEU A 10 -15.65 -26.80 -17.94
C LEU A 10 -15.65 -25.31 -17.62
N SER A 11 -16.44 -24.90 -16.63
CA SER A 11 -16.51 -23.54 -16.12
C SER A 11 -15.16 -23.20 -15.49
N LEU A 12 -14.27 -22.64 -16.31
CA LEU A 12 -13.12 -21.86 -15.88
C LEU A 12 -13.64 -20.70 -15.03
N PHE A 13 -13.72 -20.92 -13.72
CA PHE A 13 -13.85 -19.84 -12.76
C PHE A 13 -12.49 -19.15 -12.67
N SER A 14 -12.18 -18.34 -13.68
CA SER A 14 -11.10 -17.36 -13.62
C SER A 14 -11.54 -16.30 -12.62
N ALA A 15 -11.39 -16.61 -11.33
CA ALA A 15 -11.42 -15.60 -10.29
C ALA A 15 -10.33 -14.59 -10.63
N GLY A 16 -10.75 -13.39 -11.04
CA GLY A 16 -9.87 -12.37 -11.56
C GLY A 16 -8.72 -12.11 -10.60
N LEU A 17 -7.51 -12.41 -11.06
CA LEU A 17 -6.32 -11.68 -10.63
C LEU A 17 -6.51 -10.26 -11.14
N ALA A 18 -7.19 -9.42 -10.36
CA ALA A 18 -7.02 -7.99 -10.49
C ALA A 18 -5.65 -7.68 -9.88
N PRO A 19 -4.59 -7.41 -10.67
CA PRO A 19 -3.44 -6.71 -10.10
C PRO A 19 -3.96 -5.45 -9.41
N ALA A 20 -3.72 -5.35 -8.10
CA ALA A 20 -4.00 -4.13 -7.36
C ALA A 20 -3.36 -3.00 -8.14
N ALA A 21 -4.18 -2.09 -8.67
CA ALA A 21 -3.69 -0.95 -9.41
C ALA A 21 -2.83 -0.12 -8.45
N ASP A 22 -1.51 -0.18 -8.67
CA ASP A 22 -0.43 0.46 -7.90
C ASP A 22 -0.44 2.00 -8.00
N ASN A 23 -1.60 2.65 -7.90
CA ASN A 23 -1.76 4.11 -7.84
C ASN A 23 -2.45 4.55 -6.53
N THR A 24 -2.42 3.73 -5.50
CA THR A 24 -3.13 3.97 -4.24
C THR A 24 -2.42 5.03 -3.40
N VAL A 25 -3.06 6.19 -3.28
CA VAL A 25 -2.83 7.06 -2.12
C VAL A 25 -3.49 6.37 -0.93
N VAL A 26 -2.68 5.90 0.02
CA VAL A 26 -3.17 5.29 1.25
C VAL A 26 -3.50 6.41 2.23
N ILE A 27 -4.73 6.42 2.73
CA ILE A 27 -5.14 7.41 3.74
C ILE A 27 -4.95 6.80 5.12
N LEU A 28 -4.07 7.41 5.90
CA LEU A 28 -3.83 7.05 7.30
C LEU A 28 -4.68 7.96 8.19
N PRO A 29 -5.76 7.43 8.82
CA PRO A 29 -6.64 8.24 9.65
C PRO A 29 -5.91 8.69 10.91
N ALA A 30 -6.03 9.98 11.24
CA ALA A 30 -5.45 10.53 12.46
C ALA A 30 -6.30 11.68 13.01
N LYS A 31 -6.38 11.78 14.35
CA LYS A 31 -7.22 12.77 15.04
C LYS A 31 -6.83 14.23 14.71
N ASN A 32 -5.57 14.46 14.36
CA ASN A 32 -5.00 15.78 14.05
C ASN A 32 -5.01 16.13 12.56
N GLY A 33 -5.65 15.31 11.71
CA GLY A 33 -5.70 15.47 10.26
C GLY A 33 -5.16 14.20 9.59
N ASN A 34 -5.90 13.68 8.63
CA ASN A 34 -5.52 12.45 7.93
C ASN A 34 -4.21 12.67 7.16
N VAL A 35 -3.38 11.63 7.10
CA VAL A 35 -2.14 11.66 6.34
C VAL A 35 -2.33 10.91 5.03
N SER A 36 -2.18 11.61 3.92
CA SER A 36 -2.16 11.00 2.59
C SER A 36 -0.77 10.46 2.30
N PHE A 37 -0.63 9.14 2.24
CA PHE A 37 0.60 8.45 1.91
C PHE A 37 0.60 8.01 0.43
N PRO A 38 1.37 8.65 -0.46
CA PRO A 38 1.48 8.22 -1.84
C PRO A 38 2.39 6.98 -1.93
N HIS A 39 1.81 5.79 -1.72
CA HIS A 39 2.56 4.53 -1.64
C HIS A 39 3.41 4.28 -2.89
N LYS A 40 2.82 4.45 -4.08
CA LYS A 40 3.52 4.28 -5.36
C LYS A 40 4.75 5.18 -5.50
N LYS A 41 4.66 6.43 -5.05
CA LYS A 41 5.81 7.36 -5.11
C LYS A 41 6.99 6.85 -4.29
N HIS A 42 6.73 6.20 -3.16
CA HIS A 42 7.78 5.61 -2.32
C HIS A 42 8.31 4.32 -2.94
N GLN A 43 7.43 3.46 -3.46
CA GLN A 43 7.82 2.24 -4.16
C GLN A 43 8.69 2.50 -5.41
N ASP A 44 8.47 3.61 -6.11
CA ASP A 44 9.22 3.97 -7.33
C ASP A 44 10.59 4.61 -7.05
N MET A 45 10.91 4.93 -5.79
CA MET A 45 12.23 5.48 -5.46
C MET A 45 13.26 4.36 -5.48
N LYS A 46 14.40 4.60 -6.13
CA LYS A 46 15.47 3.58 -6.30
C LYS A 46 16.03 3.10 -4.97
N GLU A 47 15.96 3.93 -3.93
CA GLU A 47 16.50 3.65 -2.60
C GLU A 47 15.51 2.91 -1.69
N MET A 48 14.30 2.63 -2.17
CA MET A 48 13.24 2.01 -1.38
C MET A 48 13.06 0.53 -1.73
N THR A 49 12.90 -0.28 -0.69
CA THR A 49 12.49 -1.68 -0.72
C THR A 49 11.21 -1.84 0.10
N CYS A 50 10.41 -2.85 -0.22
CA CYS A 50 9.19 -3.16 0.53
C CYS A 50 9.48 -3.31 2.03
N THR A 51 10.63 -3.89 2.36
CA THR A 51 11.10 -4.15 3.72
C THR A 51 11.55 -2.91 4.50
N ASN A 52 11.62 -1.74 3.86
CA ASN A 52 11.82 -0.49 4.60
C ASN A 52 10.61 -0.11 5.46
N CYS A 53 9.42 -0.65 5.16
CA CYS A 53 8.20 -0.37 5.92
C CYS A 53 7.42 -1.64 6.29
N HIS A 54 7.40 -2.64 5.43
CA HIS A 54 6.72 -3.91 5.67
C HIS A 54 7.68 -4.94 6.25
N GLU A 55 7.14 -5.95 6.92
CA GLU A 55 7.94 -7.07 7.44
C GLU A 55 8.49 -7.95 6.31
N THR A 56 7.81 -7.99 5.16
CA THR A 56 8.18 -8.85 4.03
C THR A 56 8.11 -8.11 2.69
N ASP A 57 8.73 -8.70 1.67
CA ASP A 57 8.72 -8.21 0.28
C ASP A 57 7.33 -8.26 -0.38
N LYS A 58 6.43 -9.10 0.13
CA LYS A 58 5.03 -9.21 -0.31
C LYS A 58 4.16 -8.04 0.16
N GLY A 59 4.70 -7.17 1.01
CA GLY A 59 3.93 -6.09 1.64
C GLY A 59 2.89 -6.63 2.62
N GLY A 60 1.85 -5.84 2.87
CA GLY A 60 0.73 -6.21 3.74
C GLY A 60 0.40 -5.14 4.78
N LYS A 61 -0.54 -5.45 5.67
CA LYS A 61 -0.83 -4.56 6.80
C LYS A 61 0.36 -4.54 7.75
N ILE A 62 0.72 -3.35 8.21
CA ILE A 62 1.76 -3.18 9.23
C ILE A 62 1.05 -3.24 10.58
N ALA A 63 1.35 -4.28 11.38
CA ALA A 63 0.66 -4.54 12.65
C ALA A 63 0.85 -3.38 13.63
N ASP A 64 2.06 -2.83 13.69
CA ASP A 64 2.44 -1.74 14.59
C ASP A 64 2.11 -0.35 14.04
N LEU A 65 1.33 -0.25 12.95
CA LEU A 65 1.02 1.03 12.33
C LEU A 65 0.24 1.93 13.29
N GLY A 66 0.94 2.92 13.84
CA GLY A 66 0.41 3.90 14.77
C GLY A 66 1.30 5.13 14.85
N LYS A 67 0.97 6.07 15.76
CA LYS A 67 1.69 7.34 15.91
C LYS A 67 3.20 7.15 16.05
N ASP A 68 3.61 6.27 16.96
CA ASP A 68 5.03 6.11 17.31
C ASP A 68 5.81 5.45 16.18
N TRP A 69 5.22 4.41 15.57
CA TRP A 69 5.79 3.79 14.39
C TRP A 69 5.90 4.77 13.22
N ALA A 70 4.84 5.53 12.91
CA ALA A 70 4.84 6.47 11.79
C ALA A 70 5.81 7.65 12.00
N HIS A 71 5.89 8.21 13.21
CA HIS A 71 6.86 9.27 13.50
C HIS A 71 8.29 8.76 13.56
N LYS A 72 8.52 7.49 13.91
CA LYS A 72 9.85 6.89 13.84
C LYS A 72 10.24 6.58 12.39
N THR A 73 9.37 5.92 11.64
CA THR A 73 9.67 5.42 10.29
C THR A 73 9.57 6.51 9.23
N CYS A 74 8.41 7.18 9.12
CA CYS A 74 8.17 8.17 8.07
C CYS A 74 9.01 9.43 8.30
N LYS A 75 8.86 10.06 9.48
CA LYS A 75 9.61 11.29 9.78
C LYS A 75 11.11 11.01 9.95
N GLY A 76 11.50 9.87 10.52
CA GLY A 76 12.91 9.47 10.63
C GLY A 76 13.60 9.42 9.28
N CYS A 77 13.06 8.64 8.34
CA CYS A 77 13.61 8.56 6.98
C CYS A 77 13.65 9.94 6.30
N HIS A 78 12.60 10.74 6.39
CA HIS A 78 12.58 12.07 5.78
C HIS A 78 13.62 13.02 6.38
N THR A 79 13.86 12.92 7.69
CA THR A 79 14.88 13.70 8.40
C THR A 79 16.27 13.26 7.98
N ASP A 80 16.54 11.95 8.01
CA ASP A 80 17.85 11.37 7.71
C ASP A 80 18.26 11.61 6.25
N LYS A 81 17.30 11.57 5.32
CA LYS A 81 17.53 11.83 3.90
C LYS A 81 17.45 13.31 3.54
N GLY A 82 17.01 14.17 4.47
CA GLY A 82 16.72 15.58 4.18
C GLY A 82 15.69 15.78 3.07
N LYS A 83 14.79 14.81 2.87
CA LYS A 83 13.82 14.75 1.77
C LYS A 83 12.45 14.35 2.30
N GLY A 84 11.43 15.11 1.94
CA GLY A 84 10.05 14.86 2.36
C GLY A 84 9.63 15.66 3.59
N PRO A 85 8.34 15.57 3.98
CA PRO A 85 7.78 16.36 5.06
C PRO A 85 8.29 15.94 6.44
N THR A 86 8.62 16.92 7.29
CA THR A 86 9.11 16.69 8.66
C THR A 86 8.35 17.48 9.72
N LYS A 87 7.57 18.50 9.30
CA LYS A 87 6.72 19.29 10.19
C LYS A 87 5.32 18.69 10.30
N CYS A 88 4.68 18.92 11.44
CA CYS A 88 3.37 18.35 11.76
C CYS A 88 2.33 18.60 10.66
N THR A 89 2.22 19.84 10.18
CA THR A 89 1.22 20.28 9.18
C THR A 89 1.56 19.90 7.74
N GLU A 90 2.79 19.46 7.48
CA GLU A 90 3.18 19.00 6.15
C GLU A 90 2.64 17.59 5.88
N CYS A 91 2.48 16.77 6.94
CA CYS A 91 1.84 15.46 6.89
C CYS A 91 0.34 15.51 7.27
N HIS A 92 0.01 16.13 8.41
CA HIS A 92 -1.36 16.21 8.93
C HIS A 92 -2.08 17.43 8.37
N LYS A 93 -2.57 17.29 7.13
CA LYS A 93 -3.40 18.31 6.50
C LYS A 93 -4.85 18.07 6.91
N LYS A 94 -5.47 19.10 7.50
CA LYS A 94 -6.90 19.12 7.79
C LYS A 94 -7.66 19.65 6.58
#